data_AF-A0A833DBH3-F1
#
_entry.id   AF-A0A833DBH3-F1
#
_cell.length_a   1.000
_cell.length_b   1.000
_cell.length_c   1.000
_cell.angle_alpha   90.00
_cell.angle_beta   90.00
_cell.angle_gamma   90.00
#
_symmetry.space_group_name_H-M   'P 1'
#
loop_
_entity.id
_entity.type
_entity.pdbx_description
1 polymer ?
#
loop_
_entity_poly.entity_id
_entity_poly.type
_entity_poly.pdbx_seq_one_letter_code
_entity_poly.pdbx_strand_id
1 'polypeptide(L)'
;SELIKKEKPDSVIILGDVKDSIVSVTKSERIEVPRFFRAISKLVDIVVIPGNHDGNISYLLPDNIEIGDSRGIKIDSTVLLHGHTNINETFNDVKKIIIGHLHPIYNQQNSPLSGYQIWSILKTKTNDLFEKNNEDIEIITVPSFNKELTASGFSIHRKKNICPIIRKTRPYINEAVFLTLEGDIIGDINSLSEII
;
A
#
# COMPACT_ATOMS: atom_id res chain seq x y z
N SER A 1 16.14 -8.94 -4.09
CA SER A 1 17.47 -8.71 -3.47
C SER A 1 18.30 -7.68 -4.22
N GLU A 2 18.18 -7.57 -5.56
CA GLU A 2 18.88 -6.55 -6.35
C GLU A 2 18.63 -5.12 -5.85
N LEU A 3 17.36 -4.76 -5.62
CA LEU A 3 16.99 -3.44 -5.08
C LEU A 3 17.67 -3.14 -3.73
N ILE A 4 17.65 -4.11 -2.79
CA ILE A 4 18.31 -3.97 -1.48
C ILE A 4 19.82 -3.77 -1.66
N LYS A 5 20.46 -4.54 -2.54
CA LYS A 5 21.92 -4.42 -2.78
C LYS A 5 22.30 -3.07 -3.41
N LYS A 6 21.44 -2.56 -4.28
CA LYS A 6 21.65 -1.29 -4.99
C LYS A 6 21.44 -0.09 -4.06
N GLU A 7 20.28 -0.04 -3.40
CA GLU A 7 19.86 1.11 -2.60
C GLU A 7 20.39 1.07 -1.16
N LYS A 8 20.83 -0.11 -0.69
CA LYS A 8 21.39 -0.34 0.65
C LYS A 8 20.58 0.30 1.79
N PRO A 9 19.27 0.02 1.88
CA PRO A 9 18.44 0.58 2.96
C PRO A 9 18.82 -0.04 4.30
N ASP A 10 18.58 0.71 5.39
CA ASP A 10 18.70 0.19 6.76
C ASP A 10 17.61 -0.85 7.07
N SER A 11 16.41 -0.63 6.54
CA SER A 11 15.25 -1.53 6.72
C SER A 11 14.35 -1.59 5.48
N VAL A 12 13.61 -2.69 5.33
CA VAL A 12 12.56 -2.87 4.33
C VAL A 12 11.22 -3.08 5.02
N ILE A 13 10.23 -2.25 4.67
CA ILE A 13 8.87 -2.36 5.19
C ILE A 13 7.96 -2.90 4.07
N ILE A 14 7.28 -4.01 4.33
CA ILE A 14 6.35 -4.64 3.39
C ILE A 14 4.91 -4.35 3.84
N LEU A 15 4.15 -3.64 3.00
CA LEU A 15 2.76 -3.25 3.26
C LEU A 15 1.77 -4.35 2.87
N GLY A 16 1.99 -5.56 3.37
CA GLY A 16 1.04 -6.67 3.32
C GLY A 16 0.83 -7.33 1.95
N ASP A 17 -0.12 -8.26 1.93
CA ASP A 17 -0.44 -9.16 0.82
C ASP A 17 0.81 -9.88 0.28
N VAL A 18 1.59 -10.42 1.21
CA VAL A 18 2.78 -11.23 0.95
C VAL A 18 2.40 -12.54 0.25
N LYS A 19 1.22 -13.07 0.57
CA LYS A 19 0.68 -14.31 0.01
C LYS A 19 -0.69 -14.08 -0.62
N ASP A 20 -1.16 -15.02 -1.43
CA ASP A 20 -2.42 -14.89 -2.18
C ASP A 20 -3.60 -15.55 -1.44
N SER A 21 -3.36 -16.62 -0.69
CA SER A 21 -4.43 -17.28 0.06
C SER A 21 -4.96 -16.37 1.17
N ILE A 22 -6.29 -16.30 1.37
CA ILE A 22 -6.87 -15.53 2.50
C ILE A 22 -7.00 -16.42 3.75
N VAL A 23 -7.60 -17.60 3.59
CA VAL A 23 -8.05 -18.44 4.72
C VAL A 23 -7.00 -19.48 5.14
N SER A 24 -6.34 -20.14 4.18
CA SER A 24 -5.47 -21.28 4.47
C SER A 24 -4.15 -21.19 3.72
N VAL A 25 -3.04 -21.41 4.41
CA VAL A 25 -1.71 -21.43 3.77
C VAL A 25 -1.55 -22.66 2.87
N THR A 26 -1.31 -22.40 1.59
CA THR A 26 -1.04 -23.42 0.57
C THR A 26 0.31 -24.11 0.77
N LYS A 27 0.51 -25.27 0.14
CA LYS A 27 1.81 -25.96 0.16
C LYS A 27 2.93 -25.11 -0.44
N SER A 28 2.62 -24.36 -1.50
CA SER A 28 3.59 -23.47 -2.15
C SER A 28 4.00 -22.33 -1.20
N GLU A 29 3.03 -21.66 -0.58
CA GLU A 29 3.31 -20.55 0.35
C GLU A 29 4.11 -21.02 1.58
N ARG A 30 3.87 -22.23 2.09
CA ARG A 30 4.67 -22.83 3.19
C ARG A 30 6.14 -23.04 2.83
N ILE A 31 6.47 -23.10 1.55
CA ILE A 31 7.85 -23.30 1.07
C ILE A 31 8.43 -21.95 0.65
N GLU A 32 7.72 -21.22 -0.20
CA GLU A 32 8.21 -20.05 -0.90
C GLU A 32 8.26 -18.79 -0.03
N VAL A 33 7.26 -18.54 0.82
CA VAL A 33 7.25 -17.37 1.70
C VAL A 33 8.44 -17.41 2.68
N PRO A 34 8.66 -18.48 3.47
CA PRO A 34 9.84 -18.54 4.35
C PRO A 34 11.16 -18.51 3.56
N ARG A 35 11.22 -19.14 2.38
CA ARG A 35 12.41 -19.13 1.51
C ARG A 35 12.77 -17.71 1.07
N PHE A 36 11.77 -16.94 0.65
CA PHE A 36 11.92 -15.54 0.27
C PHE A 36 12.45 -14.71 1.44
N PHE A 37 11.77 -14.72 2.60
CA PHE A 37 12.19 -13.91 3.75
C PHE A 37 13.57 -14.29 4.28
N ARG A 38 13.91 -15.59 4.36
CA ARG A 38 15.27 -16.02 4.75
C ARG A 38 16.36 -15.53 3.81
N ALA A 39 16.04 -15.30 2.54
CA ALA A 39 17.01 -14.81 1.57
C ALA A 39 17.24 -13.30 1.73
N ILE A 40 16.17 -12.52 1.93
CA ILE A 40 16.27 -11.06 2.05
C ILE A 40 16.65 -10.59 3.45
N SER A 41 16.27 -11.31 4.51
CA SER A 41 16.58 -10.94 5.91
C SER A 41 18.05 -11.12 6.28
N LYS A 42 18.84 -11.75 5.41
CA LYS A 42 20.31 -11.78 5.51
C LYS A 42 20.98 -10.48 5.06
N LEU A 43 20.23 -9.62 4.38
CA LEU A 43 20.76 -8.43 3.74
C LEU A 43 20.30 -7.15 4.44
N VAL A 44 19.16 -7.18 5.11
CA VAL A 44 18.49 -6.00 5.68
C VAL A 44 17.47 -6.43 6.73
N ASP A 45 17.18 -5.54 7.69
CA ASP A 45 16.08 -5.72 8.64
C ASP A 45 14.73 -5.56 7.93
N ILE A 46 13.73 -6.33 8.37
CA ILE A 46 12.44 -6.41 7.67
C ILE A 46 11.29 -6.29 8.65
N VAL A 47 10.36 -5.42 8.30
CA VAL A 47 9.06 -5.27 8.96
C VAL A 47 7.96 -5.63 7.98
N VAL A 48 7.04 -6.51 8.38
CA VAL A 48 5.84 -6.85 7.60
C VAL A 48 4.62 -6.30 8.30
N ILE A 49 3.85 -5.46 7.62
CA ILE A 49 2.53 -5.02 8.09
C ILE A 49 1.47 -5.89 7.40
N PRO A 50 0.79 -6.81 8.11
CA PRO A 50 -0.07 -7.80 7.48
C PRO A 50 -1.21 -7.18 6.66
N GLY A 51 -1.40 -7.67 5.43
CA GLY A 51 -2.55 -7.40 4.57
C GLY A 51 -3.73 -8.33 4.83
N ASN A 52 -4.82 -8.17 4.09
CA ASN A 52 -6.00 -9.03 4.28
C ASN A 52 -5.77 -10.46 3.77
N HIS A 53 -4.75 -10.67 2.94
CA HIS A 53 -4.32 -12.01 2.52
C HIS A 53 -3.28 -12.62 3.47
N ASP A 54 -2.78 -11.89 4.48
CA ASP A 54 -1.70 -12.37 5.35
C ASP A 54 -2.20 -13.08 6.62
N GLY A 55 -3.38 -13.69 6.56
CA GLY A 55 -3.86 -14.55 7.63
C GLY A 55 -2.85 -15.65 7.97
N ASN A 56 -2.49 -15.79 9.26
CA ASN A 56 -1.50 -16.75 9.75
C ASN A 56 -0.07 -16.55 9.18
N ILE A 57 0.29 -15.34 8.72
CA ILE A 57 1.63 -15.06 8.17
C ILE A 57 2.75 -15.30 9.19
N SER A 58 2.50 -15.10 10.48
CA SER A 58 3.48 -15.32 11.55
C SER A 58 4.04 -16.74 11.58
N TYR A 59 3.27 -17.74 11.12
CA TYR A 59 3.74 -19.13 11.03
C TYR A 59 4.66 -19.40 9.82
N LEU A 60 4.79 -18.43 8.91
CA LEU A 60 5.61 -18.53 7.69
C LEU A 60 6.85 -17.66 7.75
N LEU A 61 6.84 -16.62 8.59
CA LEU A 61 7.96 -15.72 8.72
C LEU A 61 9.04 -16.33 9.62
N PRO A 62 10.33 -16.18 9.26
CA PRO A 62 11.43 -16.42 10.19
C PRO A 62 11.33 -15.54 11.45
N ASP A 63 11.88 -16.01 12.57
CA ASP A 63 11.81 -15.31 13.87
C ASP A 63 12.43 -13.91 13.87
N ASN A 64 13.33 -13.62 12.94
CA ASN A 64 14.01 -12.33 12.83
C ASN A 64 13.24 -11.29 12.00
N ILE A 65 12.00 -11.59 11.58
CA ILE A 65 11.13 -10.64 10.88
C ILE A 65 10.19 -9.99 11.89
N GLU A 66 10.18 -8.66 11.93
CA GLU A 66 9.22 -7.92 12.75
C GLU A 66 7.85 -7.91 12.06
N ILE A 67 6.79 -8.10 12.85
CA ILE A 67 5.40 -8.01 12.38
C ILE A 67 4.78 -6.77 13.00
N GLY A 68 4.43 -5.80 12.15
CA GLY A 68 3.73 -4.59 12.54
C GLY A 68 2.24 -4.80 12.77
N ASP A 69 1.60 -3.86 13.49
CA ASP A 69 0.15 -3.85 13.67
C ASP A 69 -0.55 -3.61 12.32
N SER A 70 -1.60 -4.37 12.01
CA SER A 70 -2.35 -4.24 10.76
C SER A 70 -3.07 -2.89 10.63
N ARG A 71 -3.28 -2.16 11.74
CA ARG A 71 -3.77 -0.77 11.80
C ARG A 71 -2.67 0.27 11.55
N GLY A 72 -1.45 -0.18 11.31
CA GLY A 72 -0.30 0.59 10.88
C GLY A 72 0.81 0.71 11.91
N ILE A 73 1.98 1.11 11.43
CA ILE A 73 3.13 1.55 12.24
C ILE A 73 3.41 3.02 11.94
N LYS A 74 4.00 3.73 12.90
CA LYS A 74 4.36 5.14 12.74
C LYS A 74 5.89 5.31 12.79
N ILE A 75 6.43 5.97 11.78
CA ILE A 75 7.83 6.39 11.70
C ILE A 75 7.84 7.90 11.52
N ASP A 76 8.41 8.63 12.47
CA ASP A 76 8.32 10.08 12.56
C ASP A 76 6.88 10.57 12.41
N SER A 77 6.56 11.42 11.44
CA SER A 77 5.19 11.89 11.16
C SER A 77 4.47 11.08 10.07
N THR A 78 4.98 9.90 9.71
CA THR A 78 4.44 9.05 8.64
C THR A 78 3.86 7.77 9.20
N VAL A 79 2.61 7.45 8.86
CA VAL A 79 1.99 6.18 9.17
C VAL A 79 2.03 5.28 7.93
N LEU A 80 2.46 4.04 8.10
CA LEU A 80 2.47 3.03 7.05
C LEU A 80 1.47 1.94 7.42
N LEU A 81 0.64 1.52 6.47
CA LEU A 81 -0.28 0.40 6.65
C LEU A 81 -0.66 -0.25 5.32
N HIS A 82 -1.19 -1.47 5.39
CA HIS A 82 -1.71 -2.13 4.18
C HIS A 82 -2.92 -1.39 3.61
N GLY A 83 -3.93 -1.08 4.43
CA GLY A 83 -5.12 -0.30 4.01
C GLY A 83 -6.46 -1.03 4.05
N HIS A 84 -6.49 -2.31 4.43
CA HIS A 84 -7.74 -3.06 4.61
C HIS A 84 -8.42 -2.79 5.97
N THR A 85 -7.72 -2.12 6.88
CA THR A 85 -8.14 -1.78 8.24
C THR A 85 -8.34 -0.27 8.40
N ASN A 86 -8.95 0.15 9.52
CA ASN A 86 -8.85 1.54 9.97
C ASN A 86 -7.45 1.81 10.53
N ILE A 87 -6.99 3.05 10.38
CA ILE A 87 -5.77 3.54 11.03
C ILE A 87 -5.90 3.44 12.56
N ASN A 88 -4.77 3.27 13.25
CA ASN A 88 -4.73 3.41 14.70
C ASN A 88 -4.93 4.89 15.09
N GLU A 89 -6.02 5.17 15.79
CA GLU A 89 -6.42 6.53 16.21
C GLU A 89 -5.56 7.10 17.34
N THR A 90 -4.66 6.29 17.93
CA THR A 90 -3.69 6.75 18.93
C THR A 90 -2.49 7.46 18.30
N PHE A 91 -2.32 7.41 16.98
CA PHE A 91 -1.28 8.16 16.30
C PHE A 91 -1.59 9.67 16.33
N ASN A 92 -0.68 10.45 16.91
CA ASN A 92 -0.71 11.92 16.89
C ASN A 92 0.30 12.46 15.87
N ASP A 93 0.28 13.75 15.56
CA ASP A 93 1.29 14.43 14.69
C ASP A 93 1.52 13.73 13.33
N VAL A 94 0.46 13.17 12.75
CA VAL A 94 0.53 12.47 11.47
C VAL A 94 0.39 13.48 10.35
N LYS A 95 1.43 13.57 9.50
CA LYS A 95 1.46 14.42 8.31
C LYS A 95 1.32 13.63 7.01
N LYS A 96 1.62 12.34 7.05
CA LYS A 96 1.62 11.46 5.87
C LYS A 96 1.13 10.07 6.21
N ILE A 97 0.38 9.47 5.30
CA ILE A 97 -0.08 8.09 5.36
C ILE A 97 0.32 7.40 4.07
N ILE A 98 0.98 6.26 4.17
CA ILE A 98 1.36 5.42 3.02
C ILE A 98 0.56 4.12 3.08
N ILE A 99 -0.20 3.85 2.02
CA ILE A 99 -1.17 2.76 1.94
C ILE A 99 -0.83 1.84 0.76
N GLY A 100 -0.86 0.52 1.00
CA GLY A 100 -0.92 -0.51 -0.04
C GLY A 100 -2.34 -0.73 -0.56
N HIS A 101 -2.75 -2.00 -0.66
CA HIS A 101 -4.13 -2.52 -0.87
C HIS A 101 -4.92 -2.08 -2.11
N LEU A 102 -4.94 -0.79 -2.43
CA LEU A 102 -5.76 -0.22 -3.50
C LEU A 102 -5.30 -0.61 -4.89
N HIS A 103 -4.02 -0.93 -5.04
CA HIS A 103 -3.37 -1.28 -6.31
C HIS A 103 -3.77 -0.28 -7.41
N PRO A 104 -3.48 1.01 -7.22
CA PRO A 104 -3.95 2.06 -8.11
C PRO A 104 -3.44 1.81 -9.54
N ILE A 105 -4.37 1.78 -10.48
CA ILE A 105 -4.11 1.68 -11.91
C ILE A 105 -4.77 2.85 -12.63
N TYR A 106 -4.14 3.32 -13.70
CA TYR A 106 -4.76 4.27 -14.60
C TYR A 106 -5.86 3.54 -15.40
N ASN A 107 -7.09 4.04 -15.36
CA ASN A 107 -8.19 3.40 -16.08
C ASN A 107 -9.08 4.45 -16.77
N GLN A 108 -8.58 4.95 -17.90
CA GLN A 108 -9.33 5.85 -18.76
C GLN A 108 -9.64 5.16 -20.09
N GLN A 109 -10.89 5.23 -20.53
CA GLN A 109 -11.28 4.69 -21.83
C GLN A 109 -10.46 5.36 -22.95
N ASN A 110 -9.98 4.55 -23.89
CA ASN A 110 -9.19 4.97 -25.05
C ASN A 110 -7.82 5.61 -24.72
N SER A 111 -7.35 5.55 -23.46
CA SER A 111 -5.97 5.94 -23.14
C SER A 111 -5.01 4.78 -23.35
N PRO A 112 -3.85 4.99 -24.01
CA PRO A 112 -2.80 3.98 -24.13
C PRO A 112 -2.17 3.62 -22.77
N LEU A 113 -2.37 4.46 -21.75
CA LEU A 113 -1.90 4.22 -20.38
C LEU A 113 -2.88 3.37 -19.56
N SER A 114 -4.04 3.00 -20.11
CA SER A 114 -5.02 2.21 -19.36
C SER A 114 -4.44 0.85 -18.94
N GLY A 115 -4.57 0.51 -17.67
CA GLY A 115 -4.00 -0.67 -17.03
C GLY A 115 -2.63 -0.47 -16.40
N TYR A 116 -1.96 0.67 -16.60
CA TYR A 116 -0.66 0.94 -16.01
C TYR A 116 -0.79 1.19 -14.50
N GLN A 117 0.19 0.71 -13.74
CA GLN A 117 0.33 1.02 -12.31
C GLN A 117 0.75 2.48 -12.14
N ILE A 118 0.21 3.12 -11.12
CA ILE A 118 0.44 4.53 -10.87
C ILE A 118 0.67 4.80 -9.39
N TRP A 119 1.29 5.93 -9.07
CA TRP A 119 1.23 6.48 -7.72
C TRP A 119 0.02 7.40 -7.61
N SER A 120 -0.56 7.47 -6.42
CA SER A 120 -1.52 8.52 -6.07
C SER A 120 -1.05 9.25 -4.83
N ILE A 121 -1.09 10.57 -4.89
CA ILE A 121 -0.86 11.47 -3.75
C ILE A 121 -2.12 12.30 -3.61
N LEU A 122 -2.78 12.19 -2.46
CA LEU A 122 -4.03 12.86 -2.14
C LEU A 122 -3.81 13.77 -0.94
N LYS A 123 -4.40 14.97 -0.92
CA LYS A 123 -4.36 15.86 0.24
C LYS A 123 -5.76 16.13 0.77
N THR A 124 -5.84 16.14 2.09
CA THR A 124 -7.05 16.36 2.89
C THR A 124 -6.61 16.93 4.24
N LYS A 125 -7.51 17.03 5.22
CA LYS A 125 -7.20 17.54 6.56
C LYS A 125 -7.23 16.44 7.62
N THR A 126 -6.52 16.65 8.73
CA THR A 126 -6.45 15.67 9.83
C THR A 126 -7.81 15.42 10.51
N ASN A 127 -8.70 16.42 10.57
CA ASN A 127 -10.07 16.25 11.08
C ASN A 127 -10.89 15.25 10.25
N ASP A 128 -10.66 15.16 8.95
CA ASP A 128 -11.34 14.22 8.06
C ASP A 128 -11.04 12.76 8.42
N LEU A 129 -9.94 12.50 9.12
CA LEU A 129 -9.52 11.16 9.51
C LEU A 129 -9.61 10.89 11.02
N PHE A 130 -9.09 11.79 11.85
CA PHE A 130 -8.94 11.60 13.30
C PHE A 130 -9.91 12.42 14.14
N GLU A 131 -10.76 13.26 13.53
CA GLU A 131 -11.65 14.20 14.24
C GLU A 131 -10.88 15.12 15.21
N LYS A 132 -9.59 15.35 14.91
CA LYS A 132 -8.64 16.15 15.70
C LYS A 132 -7.81 17.03 14.78
N ASN A 133 -7.55 18.26 15.25
CA ASN A 133 -6.77 19.29 14.55
C ASN A 133 -7.30 19.58 13.13
N ASN A 134 -6.76 20.59 12.45
CA ASN A 134 -7.17 20.90 11.07
C ASN A 134 -5.94 21.16 10.20
N GLU A 135 -4.96 20.26 10.31
CA GLU A 135 -3.69 20.35 9.59
C GLU A 135 -3.78 19.58 8.27
N ASP A 136 -2.92 19.94 7.30
CA ASP A 136 -2.80 19.19 6.05
C ASP A 136 -2.20 17.81 6.29
N ILE A 137 -2.78 16.81 5.60
CA ILE A 137 -2.28 15.44 5.61
C ILE A 137 -2.24 14.88 4.19
N GLU A 138 -1.13 14.23 3.87
CA GLU A 138 -0.94 13.53 2.59
C GLU A 138 -1.29 12.05 2.73
N ILE A 139 -2.05 11.51 1.79
CA ILE A 139 -2.34 10.08 1.66
C ILE A 139 -1.70 9.62 0.35
N ILE A 140 -0.69 8.77 0.46
CA ILE A 140 0.03 8.19 -0.67
C ILE A 140 -0.40 6.74 -0.81
N THR A 141 -0.81 6.36 -2.01
CA THR A 141 -1.12 4.95 -2.32
C THR A 141 -0.04 4.42 -3.23
N VAL A 142 0.57 3.31 -2.81
CA VAL A 142 1.71 2.73 -3.53
C VAL A 142 1.21 1.75 -4.59
N PRO A 143 1.82 1.74 -5.79
CA PRO A 143 1.54 0.72 -6.79
C PRO A 143 1.92 -0.67 -6.26
N SER A 144 1.23 -1.71 -6.74
CA SER A 144 1.59 -3.08 -6.34
C SER A 144 3.00 -3.43 -6.84
N PHE A 145 3.80 -4.11 -6.02
CA PHE A 145 5.15 -4.50 -6.45
C PHE A 145 5.11 -5.51 -7.62
N ASN A 146 4.08 -6.37 -7.65
CA ASN A 146 3.87 -7.34 -8.71
C ASN A 146 3.23 -6.68 -9.95
N LYS A 147 3.92 -6.79 -11.10
CA LYS A 147 3.50 -6.28 -12.42
C LYS A 147 2.66 -7.27 -13.23
N GLU A 148 2.63 -8.55 -12.85
CA GLU A 148 1.84 -9.59 -13.55
C GLU A 148 0.32 -9.41 -13.34
N LEU A 149 -0.07 -8.63 -12.33
CA LEU A 149 -1.48 -8.33 -12.04
C LEU A 149 -2.07 -7.24 -12.93
N THR A 150 -1.26 -6.59 -13.78
CA THR A 150 -1.63 -5.39 -14.54
C THR A 150 -1.63 -5.58 -16.06
N ALA A 151 -1.79 -6.82 -16.54
CA ALA A 151 -1.87 -7.08 -17.98
C ALA A 151 -3.08 -6.36 -18.62
N SER A 152 -2.77 -5.52 -19.62
CA SER A 152 -3.72 -4.86 -20.51
C SER A 152 -4.71 -5.88 -21.08
N GLY A 153 -5.99 -5.72 -20.73
CA GLY A 153 -7.08 -6.65 -21.03
C GLY A 153 -7.86 -7.11 -19.78
N PHE A 154 -7.24 -7.08 -18.60
CA PHE A 154 -7.89 -7.37 -17.31
C PHE A 154 -8.45 -6.12 -16.62
N SER A 155 -8.95 -5.14 -17.40
CA SER A 155 -9.83 -4.06 -16.92
C SER A 155 -11.21 -4.63 -16.51
N ILE A 156 -11.19 -5.71 -15.72
CA ILE A 156 -12.37 -6.17 -15.02
C ILE A 156 -12.50 -5.20 -13.85
N HIS A 157 -13.65 -4.56 -13.76
CA HIS A 157 -14.09 -3.78 -12.62
C HIS A 157 -13.88 -4.60 -11.33
N ARG A 158 -12.66 -4.57 -10.76
CA ARG A 158 -12.45 -5.10 -9.42
C ARG A 158 -13.24 -4.16 -8.53
N LYS A 159 -14.29 -4.69 -7.89
CA LYS A 159 -14.92 -4.03 -6.75
C LYS A 159 -13.78 -3.56 -5.86
N LYS A 160 -13.55 -2.25 -5.83
CA LYS A 160 -12.52 -1.64 -4.98
C LYS A 160 -12.80 -2.14 -3.57
N ASN A 161 -11.94 -3.02 -3.05
CA ASN A 161 -12.00 -3.34 -1.63
C ASN A 161 -11.86 -2.01 -0.88
N ILE A 162 -12.79 -1.79 0.03
CA ILE A 162 -13.03 -0.48 0.61
C ILE A 162 -11.87 -0.20 1.56
N CYS A 163 -10.85 0.51 1.09
CA CYS A 163 -9.87 1.12 1.97
C CYS A 163 -10.61 2.09 2.90
N PRO A 164 -10.71 1.81 4.21
CA PRO A 164 -11.56 2.60 5.10
C PRO A 164 -11.11 4.06 5.19
N ILE A 165 -9.80 4.31 5.12
CA ILE A 165 -9.20 5.65 5.13
C ILE A 165 -9.69 6.44 3.92
N ILE A 166 -9.52 5.90 2.70
CA ILE A 166 -9.98 6.56 1.47
C ILE A 166 -11.49 6.78 1.50
N ARG A 167 -12.28 5.79 1.94
CA ARG A 167 -13.74 5.97 2.04
C ARG A 167 -14.12 7.14 2.94
N LYS A 168 -13.41 7.33 4.07
CA LYS A 168 -13.67 8.42 5.03
C LYS A 168 -13.24 9.77 4.46
N THR A 169 -12.09 9.84 3.80
CA THR A 169 -11.48 11.10 3.36
C THR A 169 -11.88 11.55 1.96
N ARG A 170 -12.32 10.65 1.07
CA ARG A 170 -12.61 10.94 -0.34
C ARG A 170 -13.50 12.18 -0.59
N PRO A 171 -14.57 12.44 0.18
CA PRO A 171 -15.39 13.64 -0.01
C PRO A 171 -14.66 14.97 0.32
N TYR A 172 -13.55 14.91 1.04
CA TYR A 172 -12.82 16.07 1.58
C TYR A 172 -11.45 16.29 0.91
N ILE A 173 -11.07 15.41 -0.04
CA ILE A 173 -9.83 15.57 -0.80
C ILE A 173 -9.93 16.85 -1.63
N ASN A 174 -8.94 17.74 -1.47
CA ASN A 174 -8.89 19.03 -2.14
C ASN A 174 -7.79 19.12 -3.21
N GLU A 175 -6.75 18.30 -3.11
CA GLU A 175 -5.70 18.16 -4.10
C GLU A 175 -5.42 16.68 -4.36
N ALA A 176 -5.14 16.35 -5.62
CA ALA A 176 -4.69 15.01 -6.01
C ALA A 176 -3.64 15.13 -7.11
N VAL A 177 -2.66 14.23 -7.08
CA VAL A 177 -1.67 14.04 -8.14
C VAL A 177 -1.57 12.55 -8.42
N PHE A 178 -1.67 12.19 -9.69
CA PHE A 178 -1.49 10.83 -10.18
C PHE A 178 -0.26 10.77 -11.08
N LEU A 179 0.63 9.80 -10.82
CA LEU A 179 1.94 9.71 -11.47
C LEU A 179 2.16 8.33 -12.08
N THR A 180 2.86 8.27 -13.22
CA THR A 180 3.47 7.02 -13.71
C THR A 180 4.56 6.53 -12.75
N LEU A 181 5.07 5.31 -12.96
CA LEU A 181 6.20 4.82 -12.17
C LEU A 181 7.49 5.61 -12.44
N GLU A 182 7.57 6.25 -13.61
CA GLU A 182 8.66 7.10 -14.07
C GLU A 182 8.55 8.54 -13.51
N GLY A 183 7.41 8.91 -12.93
CA GLY A 183 7.19 10.21 -12.29
C GLY A 183 6.46 11.24 -13.17
N ASP A 184 5.91 10.84 -14.31
CA ASP A 184 5.11 11.73 -15.17
C ASP A 184 3.73 11.96 -14.56
N ILE A 185 3.29 13.22 -14.49
CA ILE A 185 1.94 13.58 -14.03
C ILE A 185 0.92 13.26 -15.13
N ILE A 186 -0.05 12.43 -14.79
CA ILE A 186 -1.08 11.92 -15.73
C ILE A 186 -2.50 12.25 -15.29
N GLY A 187 -2.68 12.86 -14.12
CA GLY A 187 -3.98 13.22 -13.60
C GLY A 187 -3.91 14.10 -12.37
N ASP A 188 -5.03 14.75 -12.09
CA ASP A 188 -5.22 15.66 -10.96
C ASP A 188 -6.53 15.35 -10.22
N ILE A 189 -7.03 16.29 -9.42
CA ILE A 189 -8.30 16.15 -8.68
C ILE A 189 -9.50 15.79 -9.57
N ASN A 190 -9.51 16.20 -10.84
CA ASN A 190 -10.59 15.88 -11.78
C ASN A 190 -10.58 14.40 -12.18
N SER A 191 -9.43 13.72 -12.07
CA SER A 191 -9.27 12.29 -12.33
C SER A 191 -9.61 11.40 -11.12
N LEU A 192 -9.92 11.99 -9.96
CA LEU A 192 -10.10 11.27 -8.70
C LEU A 192 -11.14 10.15 -8.81
N SER A 193 -12.31 10.41 -9.39
CA SER A 193 -13.38 9.38 -9.47
C SER A 193 -13.06 8.21 -10.39
N GLU A 194 -12.24 8.43 -11.41
CA GLU A 194 -11.85 7.39 -12.36
C GLU A 194 -10.80 6.47 -11.74
N ILE A 195 -9.91 7.04 -10.93
CA ILE A 195 -8.76 6.33 -10.35
C ILE A 195 -9.06 5.79 -8.94
N ILE A 196 -9.67 6.58 -8.04
CA ILE A 196 -9.93 6.30 -6.61
C ILE A 196 -11.43 6.29 -6.25
#